data_AF-A0A7Y6YZC9-F1
#
_entry.id   AF-A0A7Y6YZC9-F1
#
_cell.length_a   1.000
_cell.length_b   1.000
_cell.length_c   1.000
_cell.angle_alpha   90.00
_cell.angle_beta   90.00
_cell.angle_gamma   90.00
#
_symmetry.space_group_name_H-M   'P 1'
#
loop_
_entity.id
_entity.type
_entity.pdbx_description
1 polymer ?
#
loop_
_entity_poly.entity_id
_entity_poly.type
_entity_poly.pdbx_seq_one_letter_code
_entity_poly.pdbx_strand_id
1 'polypeptide(L)'
;PEHGGTQLWMHDDGTGDPEHVIQFVKRCAKEFGLTGLWGMQYANSCSRPRIDGFGGGAHVLDLATGETVDWINTDGWLSIVLEEGNPYE
;
A
#
# COMPACT_ATOMS: atom_id res chain seq x y z
N PRO A 1 -10.70 13.39 5.54
CA PRO A 1 -10.65 12.26 4.58
C PRO A 1 -11.94 11.42 4.64
N GLU A 2 -12.34 10.76 3.55
CA GLU A 2 -13.66 10.10 3.42
C GLU A 2 -13.98 9.06 4.52
N HIS A 3 -12.97 8.61 5.29
CA HIS A 3 -13.12 7.67 6.41
C HIS A 3 -12.60 8.19 7.77
N GLY A 4 -12.33 9.48 7.93
CA GLY A 4 -12.06 10.09 9.24
C GLY A 4 -10.73 9.73 9.94
N GLY A 5 -9.84 8.96 9.33
CA GLY A 5 -8.51 8.63 9.88
C GLY A 5 -7.45 9.73 9.70
N THR A 6 -6.37 9.67 10.48
CA THR A 6 -5.17 10.52 10.30
C THR A 6 -4.42 10.07 9.05
N GLN A 7 -4.11 10.98 8.13
CA GLN A 7 -3.37 10.68 6.91
C GLN A 7 -1.89 11.04 7.07
N LEU A 8 -1.01 10.13 6.64
CA LEU A 8 0.42 10.35 6.53
C LEU A 8 0.82 10.26 5.05
N TRP A 9 1.59 11.22 4.58
CA TRP A 9 2.19 11.20 3.25
C TRP A 9 3.70 11.03 3.37
N MET A 10 4.25 10.13 2.56
CA MET A 10 5.69 9.87 2.46
C MET A 10 6.11 10.04 1.00
N HIS A 11 7.31 10.59 0.79
CA HIS A 11 7.89 10.85 -0.53
C HIS A 11 9.34 10.42 -0.56
N ASP A 12 9.76 9.90 -1.71
CA ASP A 12 11.13 9.54 -2.02
C ASP A 12 11.46 9.99 -3.45
N ASP A 13 12.73 10.32 -3.72
CA ASP A 13 13.19 10.87 -5.00
C ASP A 13 13.64 9.82 -6.04
N GLY A 14 13.22 8.55 -5.91
CA GLY A 14 13.30 7.55 -6.99
C GLY A 14 13.78 6.14 -6.60
N THR A 15 14.05 5.90 -5.33
CA THR A 15 14.47 4.60 -4.77
C THR A 15 13.48 4.03 -3.73
N GLY A 16 12.32 4.68 -3.58
CA GLY A 16 11.30 4.33 -2.62
C GLY A 16 10.74 2.94 -2.90
N ASP A 17 10.64 2.14 -1.84
CA ASP A 17 10.05 0.80 -1.88
C ASP A 17 8.87 0.77 -0.90
N PRO A 18 7.63 0.52 -1.38
CA PRO A 18 6.46 0.34 -0.51
C PRO A 18 6.66 -0.70 0.59
N GLU A 19 7.46 -1.75 0.36
CA GLU A 19 7.77 -2.77 1.36
C GLU A 19 8.46 -2.18 2.59
N HIS A 20 9.34 -1.19 2.42
CA HIS A 20 9.96 -0.51 3.56
C HIS A 20 8.94 0.21 4.45
N VAL A 21 7.89 0.80 3.85
CA VAL A 21 6.84 1.44 4.64
C VAL A 21 5.96 0.41 5.33
N ILE A 22 5.67 -0.72 4.67
CA ILE A 22 4.96 -1.86 5.27
C ILE A 22 5.73 -2.37 6.51
N GLN A 23 7.04 -2.58 6.39
CA GLN A 23 7.89 -3.01 7.50
C GLN A 23 7.94 -1.99 8.64
N PHE A 24 7.98 -0.70 8.32
CA PHE A 24 7.91 0.38 9.31
C PHE A 24 6.58 0.34 10.08
N VAL A 25 5.46 0.19 9.40
CA VAL A 25 4.13 0.12 10.03
C VAL A 25 3.99 -1.14 10.89
N LYS A 26 4.46 -2.30 10.42
CA LYS A 26 4.47 -3.54 11.23
C LYS A 26 5.27 -3.36 12.53
N ARG A 27 6.41 -2.67 12.48
CA ARG A 27 7.21 -2.34 13.67
C ARG A 27 6.46 -1.41 14.61
N CYS A 28 5.82 -0.36 14.08
CA CYS A 28 5.00 0.54 14.90
C CYS A 28 3.82 -0.17 15.54
N ALA A 29 3.14 -1.06 14.80
CA ALA A 29 2.02 -1.83 15.31
C ALA A 29 2.42 -2.70 16.49
N LYS A 30 3.56 -3.39 16.38
CA LYS A 30 4.13 -4.17 17.46
C LYS A 30 4.54 -3.32 18.66
N GLU A 31 5.26 -2.23 18.42
CA GLU A 31 5.80 -1.37 19.49
C GLU A 31 4.70 -0.66 20.28
N PHE A 32 3.68 -0.16 19.58
CA PHE A 32 2.59 0.63 20.19
C PHE A 32 1.33 -0.18 20.47
N GLY A 33 1.34 -1.49 20.21
CA GLY A 33 0.17 -2.37 20.39
C GLY A 33 -1.03 -1.93 19.54
N LEU A 34 -0.79 -1.50 18.30
CA LEU A 34 -1.85 -1.05 17.40
C LEU A 34 -2.66 -2.24 16.90
N THR A 35 -3.95 -2.03 16.70
CA THR A 35 -4.89 -3.04 16.21
C THR A 35 -5.80 -2.44 15.13
N GLY A 36 -6.56 -3.32 14.46
CA GLY A 36 -7.45 -2.92 13.38
C GLY A 36 -6.76 -2.91 12.02
N LEU A 37 -7.48 -2.44 11.01
CA LEU A 37 -7.00 -2.39 9.63
C LEU A 37 -6.25 -1.10 9.36
N TRP A 38 -5.14 -1.22 8.64
CA TRP A 38 -4.40 -0.10 8.10
C TRP A 38 -4.17 -0.31 6.61
N GLY A 39 -4.32 0.77 5.84
CA GLY A 39 -4.18 0.74 4.39
C GLY A 39 -3.22 1.81 3.88
N MET A 40 -2.52 1.47 2.80
CA MET A 40 -1.71 2.39 2.01
C MET A 40 -2.16 2.38 0.56
N GLN A 41 -2.10 3.55 -0.07
CA GLN A 41 -2.07 3.68 -1.53
C GLN A 41 -0.72 4.32 -1.90
N TYR A 42 -0.09 3.83 -2.97
CA TYR A 42 1.18 4.36 -3.47
C TYR A 42 1.16 4.53 -4.99
N ALA A 43 2.03 5.39 -5.49
CA ALA A 43 2.21 5.66 -6.91
C ALA A 43 3.71 5.78 -7.22
N ASN A 44 4.17 5.12 -8.28
CA ASN A 44 5.56 5.02 -8.70
C ASN A 44 6.05 6.28 -9.44
N SER A 45 5.13 7.13 -9.92
CA SER A 45 5.48 8.36 -10.64
C SER A 45 4.59 9.54 -10.23
N CYS A 46 4.64 9.91 -8.94
CA CYS A 46 3.95 11.11 -8.47
C CYS A 46 4.94 12.15 -7.94
N SER A 47 5.05 13.30 -8.60
CA SER A 47 5.84 14.45 -8.12
C SER A 47 5.14 15.28 -7.04
N ARG A 48 3.93 14.88 -6.62
CA ARG A 48 3.12 15.50 -5.56
C ARG A 48 2.01 14.54 -5.10
N PRO A 49 1.44 14.68 -3.89
CA PRO A 49 0.32 13.84 -3.44
C PRO A 49 -0.86 13.93 -4.43
N ARG A 50 -1.27 12.78 -4.95
CA ARG A 50 -2.51 12.62 -5.72
C ARG A 50 -3.20 11.34 -5.26
N ILE A 51 -4.29 11.48 -4.52
CA ILE A 51 -5.19 10.36 -4.23
C ILE A 51 -5.77 9.92 -5.59
N ASP A 52 -5.73 8.61 -5.87
CA ASP A 52 -6.15 7.99 -7.15
C ASP A 52 -5.32 8.34 -8.40
N GLY A 53 -4.08 8.86 -8.24
CA GLY A 53 -3.24 9.35 -9.33
C GLY A 53 -2.11 8.41 -9.78
N PHE A 54 -2.45 7.44 -10.64
CA PHE A 54 -1.61 6.72 -11.62
C PHE A 54 -0.37 5.92 -11.16
N GLY A 55 -0.48 4.60 -11.35
CA GLY A 55 0.61 3.63 -11.53
C GLY A 55 1.32 3.26 -10.23
N GLY A 56 0.82 2.25 -9.54
CA GLY A 56 1.38 1.76 -8.27
C GLY A 56 0.49 0.66 -7.73
N GLY A 57 -0.11 0.90 -6.57
CA GLY A 57 -0.92 -0.12 -5.92
C GLY A 57 -1.51 0.30 -4.58
N ALA A 58 -2.14 -0.67 -3.93
CA ALA A 58 -2.65 -0.53 -2.58
C ALA A 58 -2.31 -1.78 -1.76
N HIS A 59 -2.20 -1.61 -0.45
CA HIS A 59 -1.92 -2.68 0.49
C HIS A 59 -2.76 -2.49 1.75
N VAL A 60 -3.38 -3.56 2.24
CA VAL A 60 -4.13 -3.58 3.50
C VAL A 60 -3.50 -4.60 4.45
N LEU A 61 -3.26 -4.17 5.68
CA LEU A 61 -2.70 -4.98 6.76
C LEU A 61 -3.69 -5.09 7.92
N ASP A 62 -3.70 -6.24 8.58
CA ASP A 62 -4.16 -6.36 9.95
C ASP A 62 -3.00 -5.97 10.88
N LEU A 63 -3.17 -4.91 11.68
CA LEU A 63 -2.12 -4.42 12.57
C LEU A 63 -1.86 -5.34 13.77
N ALA A 64 -2.85 -6.12 14.19
CA ALA A 64 -2.72 -7.03 15.33
C ALA A 64 -1.88 -8.26 14.96
N THR A 65 -2.05 -8.79 13.75
CA THR A 65 -1.30 -9.97 13.27
C THR A 65 -0.08 -9.60 12.43
N GLY A 66 -0.10 -8.43 11.80
CA GLY A 66 0.88 -8.02 10.79
C GLY A 66 0.71 -8.72 9.44
N GLU A 67 -0.39 -9.44 9.23
CA GLU A 67 -0.68 -10.15 8.00
C GLU A 67 -1.23 -9.21 6.92
N THR A 68 -0.90 -9.52 5.67
CA THR A 68 -1.54 -8.90 4.51
C THR A 68 -2.96 -9.42 4.41
N VAL A 69 -3.93 -8.51 4.45
CA VAL A 69 -5.34 -8.83 4.21
C VAL A 69 -5.61 -8.91 2.71
N ASP A 70 -5.14 -7.89 1.97
CA ASP A 70 -5.23 -7.84 0.52
C ASP A 70 -4.20 -6.83 -0.03
N TRP A 71 -3.86 -6.96 -1.30
CA TRP A 71 -2.97 -6.05 -1.99
C TRP A 71 -3.21 -6.08 -3.51
N ILE A 72 -2.88 -4.98 -4.16
CA ILE A 72 -2.86 -4.91 -5.62
C ILE A 72 -1.64 -4.12 -6.08
N ASN A 73 -0.92 -4.65 -7.07
CA ASN A 73 0.01 -3.88 -7.88
C ASN A 73 -0.61 -3.78 -9.29
N THR A 74 -0.88 -2.55 -9.69
CA THR A 74 -1.54 -2.25 -10.97
C THR A 74 -0.74 -2.70 -12.19
N ASP A 75 0.60 -2.73 -12.12
CA ASP A 75 1.47 -3.21 -13.20
C ASP A 75 1.35 -4.73 -13.39
N GLY A 76 1.50 -5.48 -12.30
CA GLY A 76 1.33 -6.93 -12.31
C GLY A 76 -0.09 -7.37 -12.67
N TRP A 77 -1.10 -6.71 -12.10
CA TRP A 77 -2.50 -6.93 -12.45
C TRP A 77 -2.75 -6.73 -13.95
N LEU A 78 -2.26 -5.62 -14.51
CA LEU A 78 -2.46 -5.31 -15.93
C LEU A 78 -1.75 -6.35 -16.82
N SER A 79 -0.51 -6.72 -16.50
CA SER A 79 0.25 -7.71 -17.26
C SER A 79 -0.46 -9.06 -17.29
N ILE A 80 -0.91 -9.56 -16.13
CA ILE A 80 -1.60 -10.85 -16.04
C ILE A 80 -2.89 -10.85 -16.85
N VAL A 81 -3.70 -9.78 -16.74
CA VAL A 81 -4.96 -9.67 -17.47
C VAL A 81 -4.72 -9.59 -18.99
N LEU A 82 -3.68 -8.90 -19.44
CA LEU A 82 -3.30 -8.84 -20.85
C LEU A 82 -2.82 -10.19 -21.40
N GLU A 83 -2.31 -11.06 -20.55
CA GLU A 83 -1.92 -12.44 -20.86
C GLU A 83 -3.08 -13.45 -20.68
N GLU A 84 -4.31 -12.96 -20.50
CA GLU A 84 -5.52 -13.76 -20.26
C GLU A 84 -5.47 -14.63 -18.98
N GLY A 85 -4.60 -14.29 -18.03
CA GLY A 85 -4.50 -14.95 -16.73
C GLY A 85 -5.49 -14.41 -15.69
N ASN A 86 -5.56 -15.09 -14.53
CA ASN A 86 -6.31 -14.63 -13.37
C ASN A 86 -5.38 -13.89 -12.39
N PRO A 87 -5.54 -12.58 -12.16
CA PRO A 87 -4.66 -11.81 -11.27
C PRO A 87 -4.93 -12.03 -9.77
N TYR A 88 -5.88 -12.90 -9.41
CA TYR A 88 -6.27 -13.21 -8.04
C TYR A 88 -6.06 -14.69 -7.66
N GLU A 89 -5.43 -15.48 -8.54
CA GLU A 89 -4.97 -16.85 -8.29
C GLU A 89 -3.48 -16.87 -7.92
#